data_AF-A0A2P6MS89-F1
#
_entry.id   AF-A0A2P6MS89-F1
#
_cell.length_a   1.000
_cell.length_b   1.000
_cell.length_c   1.000
_cell.angle_alpha   90.00
_cell.angle_beta   90.00
_cell.angle_gamma   90.00
#
_symmetry.space_group_name_H-M   'P 1'
#
loop_
_entity.id
_entity.type
_entity.pdbx_description
1 polymer ?
#
loop_
_entity_poly.entity_id
_entity_poly.type
_entity_poly.pdbx_seq_one_letter_code
_entity_poly.pdbx_strand_id
1 'polypeptide(L)'
;IYPVFHTSLLTPYVENTLLGQKRPAPPPVVIDGEQEYEVEAILDVRKRYGKTQYLVSWKGYGPEENLWLPEDNLSNSPDLVADFKARTARITTSKRKRKN
;
A
#
# COMPACT_ATOMS: atom_id res chain seq x y z
N ILE A 1 -17.90 -25.60 2.50
CA ILE A 1 -17.21 -26.06 1.28
C ILE A 1 -16.01 -25.14 1.11
N TYR A 2 -14.79 -25.67 1.24
CA TYR A 2 -13.56 -24.89 1.08
C TYR A 2 -13.05 -25.07 -0.34
N PRO A 3 -12.53 -24.02 -1.00
CA PRO A 3 -11.93 -24.14 -2.33
C PRO A 3 -10.59 -24.88 -2.21
N VAL A 4 -10.63 -26.21 -2.24
CA VAL A 4 -9.46 -27.08 -2.33
C VAL A 4 -9.16 -27.29 -3.81
N PHE A 5 -8.07 -26.70 -4.29
CA PHE A 5 -7.57 -26.95 -5.64
C PHE A 5 -6.25 -27.72 -5.56
N HIS A 6 -6.02 -28.59 -6.54
CA HIS A 6 -4.79 -29.36 -6.63
C HIS A 6 -3.62 -28.42 -6.98
N THR A 7 -2.46 -28.60 -6.34
CA THR A 7 -1.23 -27.83 -6.59
C THR A 7 -0.80 -27.78 -8.07
N SER A 8 -1.22 -28.74 -8.89
CA SER A 8 -0.98 -28.75 -10.34
C SER A 8 -1.69 -27.63 -11.10
N LEU A 9 -2.69 -26.99 -10.47
CA LEU A 9 -3.38 -25.81 -11.02
C LEU A 9 -2.65 -24.50 -10.70
N LEU A 10 -1.63 -24.54 -9.85
CA LEU A 10 -0.74 -23.40 -9.66
C LEU A 10 0.12 -23.26 -10.90
N THR A 11 -0.12 -22.21 -11.70
CA THR A 11 0.84 -21.82 -12.72
C THR A 11 2.06 -21.22 -12.04
N PRO A 12 3.29 -21.62 -12.41
CA PRO A 12 4.49 -20.93 -11.97
C PRO A 12 4.32 -19.43 -12.22
N TYR A 13 4.64 -18.62 -11.20
CA TYR A 13 4.63 -17.17 -11.36
C TYR A 13 5.66 -16.79 -12.44
N VAL A 14 5.17 -16.29 -13.57
CA VAL A 14 6.02 -15.77 -14.64
C VAL A 14 6.03 -14.25 -14.49
N GLU A 15 7.16 -13.72 -14.03
CA GLU A 15 7.39 -12.28 -14.05
C GLU A 15 7.27 -11.75 -15.48
N ASN A 16 6.61 -10.62 -15.66
CA ASN A 16 6.49 -9.96 -16.96
C ASN A 16 7.90 -9.58 -17.46
N THR A 17 8.47 -10.43 -18.32
CA THR A 17 9.88 -10.41 -18.72
C THR A 17 10.14 -9.50 -19.92
N LEU A 18 9.14 -8.77 -20.41
CA LEU A 18 9.23 -8.03 -21.67
C LEU A 18 10.21 -6.85 -21.64
N LEU A 19 10.65 -6.39 -20.47
CA LEU A 19 11.74 -5.43 -20.36
C LEU A 19 12.46 -5.71 -19.04
N GLY A 20 13.72 -6.14 -19.12
CA GLY A 20 14.62 -6.38 -17.97
C GLY A 20 14.99 -5.12 -17.17
N GLN A 21 14.00 -4.29 -16.85
CA GLN A 21 14.11 -3.11 -16.02
C GLN A 21 13.34 -3.32 -14.72
N LYS A 22 13.71 -4.34 -13.93
CA LYS A 22 13.53 -4.17 -12.49
C LYS A 22 14.51 -3.09 -12.08
N ARG A 23 14.02 -1.86 -11.85
CA ARG A 23 14.85 -0.84 -11.21
C ARG A 23 15.37 -1.46 -9.91
N PRO A 24 16.68 -1.36 -9.62
CA PRO A 24 17.18 -1.86 -8.35
C PRO A 24 16.38 -1.17 -7.25
N ALA A 25 15.88 -1.98 -6.31
CA ALA A 25 15.22 -1.48 -5.12
C ALA A 25 16.12 -0.41 -4.47
N PRO A 26 15.60 0.78 -4.16
CA PRO A 26 16.40 1.78 -3.46
C PRO A 26 16.88 1.21 -2.12
N PRO A 27 18.09 1.58 -1.67
CA PRO A 27 18.59 1.12 -0.38
C PRO A 27 17.72 1.70 0.75
N PRO A 28 17.51 0.95 1.85
CA PRO A 28 16.85 1.48 3.03
C PRO A 28 17.68 2.60 3.65
N VAL A 29 17.01 3.62 4.18
CA VAL A 29 17.61 4.69 4.96
C VAL A 29 17.64 4.25 6.42
N VAL A 30 18.78 4.34 7.09
CA VAL A 30 18.86 4.02 8.52
C VAL A 30 18.58 5.29 9.33
N ILE A 31 17.46 5.31 10.05
CA ILE A 31 17.07 6.40 10.97
C ILE A 31 17.00 5.79 12.36
N ASP A 32 17.70 6.37 13.32
CA ASP A 32 17.79 5.89 14.71
C ASP A 32 18.18 4.40 14.88
N GLY A 33 18.88 3.83 13.88
CA GLY A 33 19.31 2.43 13.88
C GLY A 33 18.29 1.45 13.27
N GLU A 34 17.13 1.94 12.83
CA GLU A 34 16.09 1.16 12.15
C GLU A 34 16.09 1.44 10.64
N GLN A 35 15.69 0.44 9.86
CA GLN A 35 15.59 0.56 8.40
C GLN A 35 14.24 1.19 8.01
N GLU A 36 14.31 2.34 7.36
CA GLU A 36 13.17 3.08 6.84
C GLU A 36 13.23 3.20 5.32
N TYR A 37 12.05 3.30 4.70
CA TYR A 37 11.90 3.38 3.25
C TYR A 37 11.10 4.64 2.90
N GLU A 38 11.48 5.30 1.81
CA GLU A 38 10.79 6.52 1.37
C GLU A 38 9.40 6.17 0.83
N VAL A 39 8.36 6.72 1.48
CA VAL A 39 6.97 6.59 1.03
C VAL A 39 6.70 7.58 -0.10
N GLU A 40 6.17 7.10 -1.21
CA GLU A 40 5.73 7.93 -2.33
C GLU A 40 4.32 8.47 -2.08
N ALA A 41 3.38 7.59 -1.74
CA ALA A 41 1.98 7.97 -1.53
C ALA A 41 1.22 6.95 -0.68
N ILE A 42 0.18 7.43 -0.02
CA ILE A 42 -0.86 6.57 0.56
C ILE A 42 -1.97 6.39 -0.46
N LEU A 43 -2.24 5.13 -0.81
CA LEU A 43 -3.20 4.78 -1.86
C LEU A 43 -4.60 4.54 -1.30
N ASP A 44 -4.70 3.92 -0.12
CA ASP A 44 -5.97 3.54 0.47
C ASP A 44 -5.91 3.44 2.00
N VAL A 45 -7.08 3.41 2.65
CA VAL A 45 -7.23 3.20 4.08
C VAL A 45 -8.30 2.15 4.36
N ARG A 46 -8.01 1.23 5.28
CA ARG A 46 -8.98 0.24 5.75
C ARG A 46 -8.93 0.09 7.26
N LYS A 47 -10.03 -0.36 7.84
CA LYS A 47 -10.08 -0.76 9.25
C LYS A 47 -10.15 -2.27 9.35
N ARG A 48 -9.18 -2.91 9.99
CA ARG A 48 -9.10 -4.37 10.19
C ARG A 48 -8.87 -4.68 11.66
N TYR A 49 -9.71 -5.51 12.26
CA TYR A 49 -9.66 -5.87 13.69
C TYR A 49 -9.59 -4.64 14.62
N GLY A 50 -10.37 -3.60 14.31
CA GLY A 50 -10.40 -2.36 15.10
C GLY A 50 -9.24 -1.39 14.86
N LYS A 51 -8.18 -1.81 14.14
CA LYS A 51 -7.02 -0.97 13.82
C LYS A 51 -7.12 -0.38 12.41
N THR A 52 -6.72 0.87 12.26
CA THR A 52 -6.61 1.54 10.95
C THR A 52 -5.31 1.12 10.29
N GLN A 53 -5.38 0.73 9.03
CA GLN A 53 -4.25 0.39 8.19
C GLN A 53 -4.30 1.23 6.93
N TYR A 54 -3.13 1.64 6.45
CA TYR A 54 -2.97 2.39 5.21
C TYR A 54 -2.21 1.54 4.20
N LEU A 55 -2.64 1.61 2.95
CA LEU A 55 -1.93 1.02 1.83
C LEU A 55 -0.86 2.01 1.37
N VAL A 56 0.39 1.64 1.58
CA VAL A 56 1.56 2.48 1.34
C VAL A 56 2.20 2.10 0.02
N SER A 57 2.50 3.11 -0.79
CA SER A 57 3.30 2.96 -2.00
C SER A 57 4.67 3.55 -1.78
N TRP A 58 5.70 2.78 -2.12
CA TRP A 58 7.09 3.09 -1.86
C TRP A 58 7.74 3.70 -3.10
N LYS A 59 8.53 4.75 -2.90
CA LYS A 59 9.16 5.45 -4.01
C LYS A 59 10.20 4.56 -4.66
N GLY A 60 10.08 4.37 -5.98
CA GLY A 60 11.01 3.56 -6.75
C GLY A 60 10.74 2.05 -6.71
N TYR A 61 9.68 1.62 -6.01
CA TYR A 61 9.16 0.27 -6.08
C TYR A 61 7.87 0.22 -6.91
N GLY A 62 7.56 -0.94 -7.49
CA GLY A 62 6.31 -1.11 -8.20
C GLY A 62 5.13 -1.38 -7.27
N PRO A 63 3.90 -1.38 -7.81
CA PRO A 63 2.69 -1.62 -7.03
C PRO A 63 2.62 -3.00 -6.36
N GLU A 64 3.45 -3.95 -6.81
CA GLU A 64 3.64 -5.27 -6.21
C GLU A 64 4.21 -5.22 -4.79
N GLU A 65 4.97 -4.17 -4.45
CA GLU A 65 5.57 -3.97 -3.12
C GLU A 65 4.68 -3.15 -2.18
N ASN A 66 3.48 -2.75 -2.63
CA ASN A 66 2.56 -1.99 -1.81
C ASN A 66 2.07 -2.83 -0.62
N LEU A 67 2.20 -2.29 0.59
CA LEU A 67 1.88 -3.00 1.83
C LEU A 67 0.86 -2.25 2.70
N TRP A 68 0.07 -3.02 3.43
CA TRP A 68 -0.85 -2.51 4.43
C TRP A 68 -0.14 -2.35 5.77
N LEU A 69 0.19 -1.12 6.13
CA LEU A 69 0.88 -0.80 7.38
C LEU A 69 -0.09 -0.17 8.40
N PRO A 70 0.12 -0.40 9.71
CA PRO A 70 -0.63 0.29 10.74
C PRO A 70 -0.25 1.79 10.76
N GLU A 71 -1.12 2.61 11.36
CA GLU A 71 -0.88 4.05 11.51
C GLU A 71 0.42 4.36 12.28
N ASP A 72 0.80 3.50 13.23
CA ASP A 72 2.02 3.64 14.03
C ASP A 72 3.30 3.62 13.17
N ASN A 73 3.31 2.84 12.09
CA ASN A 73 4.43 2.74 11.15
C ASN A 73 4.56 3.96 10.21
N LEU A 74 3.54 4.83 10.17
CA LEU A 74 3.55 6.06 9.37
C LEU A 74 3.81 7.31 10.21
N SER A 75 4.26 7.13 11.45
CA SER A 75 4.61 8.21 12.39
C SER A 75 5.65 9.17 11.82
N ASN A 76 6.57 8.68 10.98
CA ASN A 76 7.59 9.49 10.30
C ASN A 76 7.09 10.21 9.03
N SER A 77 5.82 10.06 8.66
CA SER A 77 5.23 10.69 7.47
C SER A 77 3.82 11.24 7.72
N PRO A 78 3.64 12.13 8.73
CA PRO A 78 2.33 12.67 9.08
C PRO A 78 1.71 13.49 7.95
N ASP A 79 2.53 14.15 7.14
CA ASP A 79 2.10 15.00 6.03
C ASP A 79 1.36 14.19 4.95
N LEU A 80 1.86 13.00 4.62
CA LEU A 80 1.22 12.12 3.64
C LEU A 80 -0.14 11.60 4.13
N VAL A 81 -0.23 11.28 5.43
CA VAL A 81 -1.49 10.86 6.06
C VAL A 81 -2.49 12.00 6.07
N ALA A 82 -2.04 13.22 6.40
CA ALA A 82 -2.89 14.41 6.42
C ALA A 82 -3.44 14.74 5.03
N ASP A 83 -2.59 14.70 4.00
CA ASP A 83 -2.99 14.96 2.62
C ASP A 83 -3.98 13.90 2.11
N PHE A 84 -3.71 12.62 2.38
CA PHE A 84 -4.66 11.55 2.07
C PHE A 84 -6.03 11.72 2.76
N LYS A 85 -6.03 12.05 4.06
CA LYS A 85 -7.26 12.34 4.82
C LYS A 85 -8.02 13.54 4.24
N ALA A 86 -7.31 14.60 3.83
CA ALA A 86 -7.90 15.78 3.20
C ALA A 86 -8.56 15.44 1.85
N ARG A 87 -7.90 14.62 1.02
CA ARG A 87 -8.43 14.15 -0.27
C ARG A 87 -9.67 13.26 -0.09
N THR A 88 -9.63 12.31 0.84
CA THR A 88 -10.73 11.36 1.07
C THR A 88 -11.95 12.01 1.72
N ALA A 89 -11.78 12.98 2.63
CA ALA A 89 -12.89 13.72 3.24
C ALA A 89 -13.76 14.47 2.21
N ARG A 90 -13.14 14.97 1.12
CA ARG A 90 -13.88 15.59 0.00
C ARG A 90 -14.73 14.58 -0.78
N ILE A 91 -14.26 13.35 -0.90
CA ILE A 91 -14.93 12.26 -1.65
C ILE A 91 -16.08 11.64 -0.82
N THR A 92 -15.92 11.50 0.50
CA THR A 92 -16.97 10.92 1.36
C THR A 92 -18.19 11.83 1.51
N THR A 93 -17.99 13.16 1.43
CA THR A 93 -19.08 14.14 1.56
C THR A 93 -20.03 14.13 0.36
N SER A 94 -19.54 13.77 -0.83
CA SER A 94 -20.30 13.77 -2.08
C SER A 94 -21.10 12.48 -2.33
N LYS A 95 -20.80 11.36 -1.65
CA LYS A 95 -21.59 10.10 -1.72
C LYS A 95 -22.91 10.12 -0.93
N ARG A 96 -23.18 11.16 -0.12
CA ARG A 96 -24.37 11.24 0.73
C ARG A 96 -25.60 11.85 0.05
N LYS A 97 -25.64 11.89 -1.30
CA LYS A 97 -26.77 12.45 -2.09
C LYS A 97 -27.07 11.64 -3.35
N ARG A 98 -27.42 10.36 -3.21
CA ARG A 98 -28.24 9.62 -4.19
C ARG A 98 -29.17 8.65 -3.47
N LYS A 99 -30.28 9.19 -2.98
CA LYS A 99 -31.52 8.45 -2.74
C LYS A 99 -32.67 9.36 -3.18
N ASN A 100 -33.12 9.14 -4.42
CA ASN A 100 -34.47 9.39 -4.90
C ASN A 100 -34.68 8.44 -6.08
#